data_AF-A0A0R3C4C3-F1
#
_entry.id   AF-A0A0R3C4C3-F1
#
_cell.length_a   1.000
_cell.length_b   1.000
_cell.length_c   1.000
_cell.angle_alpha   90.00
_cell.angle_beta   90.00
_cell.angle_gamma   90.00
#
_symmetry.space_group_name_H-M   'P 1'
#
loop_
_entity.id
_entity.type
_entity.pdbx_description
1 polymer ?
#
loop_
_entity_poly.entity_id
_entity_poly.type
_entity_poly.pdbx_seq_one_letter_code
_entity_poly.pdbx_strand_id
1 'polypeptide(L)'
;MSRGSFGKWSGAIACAGAMLVAAGGAEVSATPLTPFRYEAQAQRHCPRDKVVWLDFGKGVYYRKGQKRYGQGFDGSFVCQNEARGSFFRRSLLGLR
;
A
#
# COMPACT_ATOMS: atom_id res chain seq x y z
N MET A 1 -24.18 -23.96 40.65
CA MET A 1 -25.34 -23.20 41.16
C MET A 1 -24.81 -21.96 41.88
N SER A 2 -25.11 -20.82 41.27
CA SER A 2 -25.01 -19.40 41.66
C SER A 2 -24.64 -19.01 43.10
N ARG A 3 -23.75 -18.00 43.22
CA ARG A 3 -24.07 -16.66 43.75
C ARG A 3 -22.87 -15.71 43.56
N GLY A 4 -23.09 -14.62 42.83
CA GLY A 4 -22.12 -13.54 42.67
C GLY A 4 -22.16 -12.52 43.80
N SER A 5 -21.17 -11.62 43.80
CA SER A 5 -21.27 -10.22 44.26
C SER A 5 -19.92 -9.55 43.92
N PHE A 6 -19.85 -8.70 42.89
CA PHE A 6 -19.91 -7.23 43.03
C PHE A 6 -19.02 -6.67 44.17
N GLY A 7 -17.71 -6.67 43.95
CA GLY A 7 -16.75 -5.88 44.71
C GLY A 7 -16.22 -4.71 43.89
N LYS A 8 -16.95 -3.59 43.90
CA LYS A 8 -16.44 -2.29 43.45
C LYS A 8 -15.40 -1.84 44.47
N TRP A 9 -14.12 -1.74 44.10
CA TRP A 9 -13.15 -0.96 44.87
C TRP A 9 -12.67 0.22 44.02
N SER A 10 -13.13 1.38 44.46
CA SER A 10 -12.77 2.73 44.05
C SER A 10 -11.26 2.95 43.98
N GLY A 11 -10.81 3.70 42.98
CA GLY A 11 -9.45 4.19 42.90
C GLY A 11 -9.22 5.06 41.68
N ALA A 12 -9.74 6.29 41.73
CA ALA A 12 -9.36 7.32 40.77
C ALA A 12 -7.86 7.61 40.90
N ILE A 13 -7.09 7.34 39.86
CA ILE A 13 -5.75 7.92 39.66
C ILE A 13 -5.77 8.58 38.29
N ALA A 14 -6.06 9.88 38.33
CA ALA A 14 -5.80 10.79 37.24
C ALA A 14 -4.30 11.07 37.20
N CYS A 15 -3.61 10.56 36.19
CA CYS A 15 -2.32 11.07 35.74
C CYS A 15 -2.36 11.11 34.22
N ALA A 16 -2.57 12.31 33.67
CA ALA A 16 -2.47 12.62 32.26
C ALA A 16 -1.01 12.41 31.81
N GLY A 17 -0.70 11.25 31.23
CA GLY A 17 0.54 11.01 30.51
C GLY A 17 0.34 11.40 29.05
N ALA A 18 0.85 12.57 28.66
CA ALA A 18 0.87 13.02 27.27
C ALA A 18 1.72 12.04 26.44
N MET A 19 1.07 11.13 25.70
CA MET A 19 1.72 10.40 24.63
C MET A 19 1.96 11.36 23.47
N LEU A 20 3.18 11.90 23.39
CA LEU A 20 3.68 12.50 22.16
C LEU A 20 3.93 11.36 21.17
N VAL A 21 2.91 11.03 20.38
CA VAL A 21 3.06 10.20 19.20
C VAL A 21 3.96 10.97 18.24
N ALA A 22 5.23 10.58 18.19
CA ALA A 22 6.13 10.96 17.12
C ALA A 22 5.56 10.41 15.81
N ALA A 23 4.72 11.20 15.16
CA ALA A 23 4.35 11.00 13.77
C ALA A 23 5.62 11.18 12.95
N GLY A 24 6.38 10.10 12.80
CA GLY A 24 7.30 9.96 11.70
C GLY A 24 6.47 10.16 10.44
N GLY A 25 6.50 11.37 9.90
CA GLY A 25 5.98 11.66 8.59
C GLY A 25 6.77 10.79 7.63
N ALA A 26 6.24 9.59 7.36
CA ALA A 26 6.47 8.99 6.07
C ALA A 26 5.99 10.08 5.11
N GLU A 27 6.94 10.75 4.48
CA GLU A 27 6.72 11.57 3.32
C GLU A 27 5.89 10.71 2.37
N VAL A 28 4.57 10.88 2.45
CA VAL A 28 3.65 10.52 1.39
C VAL A 28 3.93 11.57 0.34
N SER A 29 5.10 11.44 -0.30
CA SER A 29 5.26 11.90 -1.65
C SER A 29 4.15 11.17 -2.38
N ALA A 30 3.05 11.90 -2.62
CA ALA A 30 2.09 11.56 -3.62
C ALA A 30 2.85 11.67 -4.95
N THR A 31 3.75 10.72 -5.19
CA THR A 31 4.50 10.67 -6.42
C THR A 31 3.42 10.50 -7.49
N PRO A 32 3.27 11.49 -8.38
CA PRO A 32 2.26 11.40 -9.40
C PRO A 32 2.50 10.09 -10.15
N LEU A 33 1.47 9.24 -10.23
CA LEU A 33 1.58 8.03 -11.03
C LEU A 33 1.93 8.45 -12.45
N THR A 34 3.05 7.97 -12.95
CA THR A 34 3.45 8.19 -14.34
C THR A 34 3.17 6.91 -15.13
N PRO A 35 1.95 6.71 -15.67
CA PRO A 35 1.67 5.57 -16.53
C PRO A 35 2.41 5.69 -17.85
N PHE A 36 3.23 4.70 -18.13
CA PHE A 36 3.94 4.57 -19.40
C PHE A 36 3.32 3.47 -20.25
N ARG A 37 3.22 3.72 -21.55
CA ARG A 37 2.75 2.71 -22.52
C ARG A 37 3.78 1.59 -22.71
N TYR A 38 5.07 1.88 -22.54
CA TYR A 38 6.17 0.96 -22.80
C TYR A 38 7.04 0.73 -21.56
N GLU A 39 7.44 -0.54 -21.33
CA GLU A 39 8.29 -0.93 -20.20
C GLU A 39 9.64 -0.21 -20.21
N ALA A 40 10.25 -0.04 -21.40
CA ALA A 40 11.54 0.62 -21.53
C ALA A 40 11.52 2.09 -21.07
N GLN A 41 10.38 2.77 -21.21
CA GLN A 41 10.22 4.15 -20.75
C GLN A 41 10.13 4.20 -19.22
N ALA A 42 9.32 3.32 -18.63
CA ALA A 42 9.23 3.17 -17.18
C ALA A 42 10.57 2.77 -16.55
N GLN A 43 11.37 1.94 -17.22
CA GLN A 43 12.68 1.51 -16.73
C GLN A 43 13.69 2.66 -16.64
N ARG A 44 13.60 3.64 -17.55
CA ARG A 44 14.43 4.86 -17.52
C ARG A 44 13.97 5.82 -16.42
N HIS A 45 12.67 5.92 -16.20
CA HIS A 45 12.09 6.73 -15.13
C HIS A 45 12.42 6.15 -13.75
N CYS A 46 12.44 4.82 -13.64
CA CYS A 46 12.69 4.10 -12.40
C CYS A 46 13.93 3.22 -12.46
N PRO A 47 15.12 3.83 -12.36
CA PRO A 47 16.37 3.08 -12.27
C PRO A 47 16.59 2.46 -10.89
N ARG A 48 16.06 3.07 -9.82
CA ARG A 48 16.17 2.57 -8.44
C ARG A 48 14.99 1.70 -8.01
N ASP A 49 13.92 1.70 -8.80
CA ASP A 49 12.67 1.02 -8.51
C ASP A 49 12.40 -0.10 -9.52
N LYS A 50 11.47 -0.99 -9.19
CA LYS A 50 11.04 -2.04 -10.10
C LYS A 50 9.86 -1.58 -10.94
N VAL A 51 9.91 -1.84 -12.24
CA VAL A 51 8.77 -1.64 -13.13
C VAL A 51 7.70 -2.71 -12.84
N VAL A 52 6.46 -2.26 -12.70
CA VAL A 52 5.27 -3.09 -12.52
C VAL A 52 4.23 -2.74 -13.58
N TRP A 53 3.43 -3.72 -13.97
CA TRP A 53 2.29 -3.51 -14.84
C TRP A 53 1.07 -3.22 -13.97
N LEU A 54 0.52 -2.01 -14.04
CA LEU A 54 -0.68 -1.61 -13.30
C LEU A 54 -1.90 -1.73 -14.21
N ASP A 55 -2.92 -2.42 -13.74
CA ASP A 55 -4.25 -2.49 -14.36
C ASP A 55 -5.19 -1.51 -13.64
N PHE A 56 -5.61 -0.45 -14.35
CA PHE A 56 -6.49 0.57 -13.79
C PHE A 56 -7.90 0.07 -13.54
N GLY A 57 -8.40 -0.85 -14.37
CA GLY A 57 -9.75 -1.41 -14.23
C GLY A 57 -9.89 -2.27 -12.98
N LYS A 58 -8.83 -3.01 -12.61
CA LYS A 58 -8.83 -3.86 -11.40
C LYS A 58 -8.26 -3.16 -10.17
N GLY A 59 -7.54 -2.05 -10.34
CA GLY A 59 -6.79 -1.41 -9.27
C GLY A 59 -5.69 -2.32 -8.69
N VAL A 60 -5.11 -3.17 -9.55
CA VAL A 60 -4.12 -4.17 -9.17
C VAL A 60 -2.88 -4.04 -10.05
N TYR A 61 -1.70 -4.13 -9.44
CA TYR A 61 -0.45 -4.20 -10.18
C TYR A 61 0.21 -5.59 -10.11
N TYR A 62 0.90 -5.93 -11.18
CA TYR A 62 1.61 -7.18 -11.41
C TYR A 62 3.11 -6.90 -11.55
N ARG A 63 3.94 -7.72 -10.91
CA ARG A 63 5.40 -7.65 -11.05
C ARG A 63 5.85 -8.45 -12.27
N LYS A 64 7.03 -8.09 -12.79
CA LYS A 64 7.74 -8.85 -13.81
C LYS A 64 7.85 -10.33 -13.39
N GLY A 65 7.44 -11.23 -14.29
CA GLY A 65 7.38 -12.69 -14.05
C GLY A 65 6.00 -13.24 -13.70
N GLN A 66 4.99 -12.39 -13.46
CA GLN A 66 3.59 -12.85 -13.36
C GLN A 66 2.98 -12.99 -14.77
N LYS A 67 2.10 -13.99 -14.97
CA LYS A 67 1.47 -14.27 -16.29
C LYS A 67 0.75 -13.06 -16.90
N ARG A 68 0.26 -12.14 -16.07
CA ARG A 68 -0.50 -10.95 -16.48
C ARG A 68 0.33 -9.67 -16.59
N TYR A 69 1.65 -9.77 -16.45
CA TYR A 69 2.54 -8.62 -16.64
C TYR A 69 2.54 -8.20 -18.11
N GLY A 70 2.20 -6.93 -18.39
CA GLY A 70 2.05 -6.44 -19.76
C GLY A 70 0.80 -6.95 -20.47
N GLN A 71 -0.15 -7.52 -19.72
CA GLN A 71 -1.35 -8.13 -20.27
C GLN A 71 -2.56 -7.23 -20.00
N GLY A 72 -3.27 -6.86 -21.07
CA GLY A 72 -4.40 -5.93 -21.02
C GLY A 72 -4.10 -4.63 -21.78
N PHE A 73 -5.16 -3.97 -22.23
CA PHE A 73 -5.06 -2.67 -22.92
C PHE A 73 -5.23 -1.50 -21.96
N ASP A 74 -6.02 -1.72 -20.90
CA ASP A 74 -6.35 -0.75 -19.84
C ASP A 74 -5.29 -0.67 -18.73
N GLY A 75 -4.10 -1.20 -19.00
CA GLY A 75 -2.97 -1.16 -18.09
C GLY A 75 -1.82 -0.31 -18.61
N SER A 76 -0.91 0.04 -17.72
CA SER A 76 0.30 0.79 -18.04
C SER A 76 1.46 0.37 -17.15
N PHE A 77 2.68 0.57 -17.64
CA PHE A 77 3.88 0.35 -16.86
C PHE A 77 4.09 1.54 -15.93
N VAL A 78 4.23 1.25 -14.64
CA VAL A 78 4.48 2.25 -13.59
C VAL A 78 5.57 1.72 -12.66
N CYS A 79 6.05 2.58 -11.78
CA CYS A 79 7.03 2.19 -10.79
C CYS A 79 6.35 1.56 -9.58
N GLN A 80 6.99 0.54 -9.01
CA GLN A 80 6.43 -0.18 -7.86
C GLN A 80 6.11 0.75 -6.69
N ASN A 81 6.98 1.73 -6.43
CA ASN A 81 6.83 2.63 -5.30
C ASN A 81 5.72 3.66 -5.54
N GLU A 82 5.54 4.14 -6.79
CA GLU A 82 4.39 4.96 -7.21
C GLU A 82 3.08 4.20 -7.03
N ALA A 83 3.00 2.97 -7.55
CA ALA A 83 1.80 2.14 -7.40
C ALA A 83 1.46 1.87 -5.93
N ARG A 84 2.48 1.70 -5.07
CA ARG A 84 2.32 1.55 -3.62
C ARG A 84 1.85 2.84 -2.95
N GLY A 85 2.42 3.99 -3.35
CA GLY A 85 2.02 5.31 -2.84
C GLY A 85 0.59 5.68 -3.21
N SER A 86 0.09 5.17 -4.32
CA SER A 86 -1.30 5.37 -4.76
C SER A 86 -2.28 4.29 -4.29
N PHE A 87 -1.89 3.49 -3.28
CA PHE A 87 -2.74 2.49 -2.64
C PHE A 87 -3.26 1.37 -3.57
N PHE A 88 -2.61 1.13 -4.71
CA PHE A 88 -2.96 -0.01 -5.56
C PHE A 88 -2.56 -1.33 -4.90
N ARG A 89 -3.40 -2.36 -5.09
CA ARG A 89 -3.14 -3.68 -4.51
C ARG A 89 -2.16 -4.47 -5.35
N ARG A 90 -1.25 -5.18 -4.69
CA ARG A 90 -0.34 -6.11 -5.38
C ARG A 90 -1.07 -7.41 -5.68
N SER A 91 -1.01 -7.88 -6.93
CA SER A 91 -1.35 -9.29 -7.20
C SER A 91 -0.22 -10.16 -6.66
N LEU A 92 -0.54 -10.98 -5.65
CA LEU A 92 0.42 -11.92 -5.06
C LEU A 92 0.60 -13.18 -5.90
N LEU A 93 -0.41 -13.55 -6.69
CA LEU A 93 -0.46 -14.84 -7.39
C LEU A 93 -0.59 -14.72 -8.91
N GLY A 94 -0.78 -13.51 -9.47
CA GLY A 94 -1.05 -13.34 -10.91
C GLY A 94 -2.33 -14.02 -11.41
N LEU A 95 -3.20 -14.42 -10.47
CA LEU A 95 -4.37 -15.28 -10.68
C LEU A 95 -5.59 -14.59 -10.06
N ARG A 96 -6.48 -14.03 -10.89
CA ARG A 96 -7.94 -13.84 -10.67
C ARG A 96 -8.54 -12.93 -11.72
#